data_AF-A0A0D8WND8-F1
#
_entry.id   AF-A0A0D8WND8-F1
#
_cell.length_a   1.000
_cell.length_b   1.000
_cell.length_c   1.000
_cell.angle_alpha   90.00
_cell.angle_beta   90.00
_cell.angle_gamma   90.00
#
_symmetry.space_group_name_H-M   'P 1'
#
loop_
_entity.id
_entity.type
_entity.pdbx_description
1 polymer ?
#
loop_
_entity_poly.entity_id
_entity_poly.type
_entity_poly.pdbx_seq_one_letter_code
_entity_poly.pdbx_strand_id
1 'polypeptide(L)' 'MSRILLFLLFFAPFAQSATPNCVAKKSNTVVIVQCDDGTVTITDSSKGSVIVCRKEKPCQRTEL' A
#
# COMPACT_ATOMS: atom_id res chain seq x y z
N MET A 1 52.36 -9.88 10.04
CA MET A 1 51.56 -8.67 9.74
C MET A 1 50.13 -9.11 9.45
N SER A 2 49.26 -9.08 10.46
CA SER A 2 47.85 -9.43 10.31
C SER A 2 47.04 -8.15 10.50
N ARG A 3 46.34 -7.71 9.46
CA ARG A 3 45.29 -6.68 9.55
C ARG A 3 44.15 -7.06 8.61
N ILE A 4 43.47 -8.12 9.05
CA ILE A 4 42.01 -8.29 9.11
C ILE A 4 41.22 -7.42 8.13
N LEU A 5 40.71 -8.10 7.11
CA LEU A 5 39.66 -7.73 6.18
C LEU A 5 38.46 -7.10 6.93
N LEU A 6 38.27 -5.79 6.84
CA LEU A 6 37.14 -5.08 7.47
C LEU A 6 36.01 -4.87 6.44
N PHE A 7 35.41 -5.96 5.97
CA PHE A 7 34.12 -5.93 5.27
C PHE A 7 33.00 -5.74 6.31
N LEU A 8 32.80 -4.51 6.80
CA LEU A 8 31.82 -4.25 7.87
C LEU A 8 30.93 -3.02 7.61
N LEU A 9 30.43 -2.80 6.39
CA LEU A 9 29.42 -1.75 6.17
C LEU A 9 28.35 -2.14 5.13
N PHE A 10 27.85 -3.38 5.17
CA PHE A 10 26.62 -3.77 4.47
C PHE A 10 25.48 -4.05 5.47
N PHE A 11 25.33 -3.19 6.48
CA PHE A 11 24.08 -3.08 7.23
C PHE A 11 23.30 -1.90 6.67
N ALA A 12 22.86 -2.02 5.41
CA ALA A 12 21.78 -1.18 4.94
C ALA A 12 20.56 -1.54 5.79
N PRO A 13 19.95 -0.58 6.53
CA PRO A 13 18.67 -0.85 7.15
C PRO A 13 17.72 -1.16 6.01
N PHE A 14 17.25 -2.41 5.95
CA PHE A 14 16.10 -2.76 5.14
C PHE A 14 14.95 -1.90 5.68
N ALA A 15 14.68 -0.79 5.00
CA ALA A 15 13.49 0.01 5.24
C ALA A 15 12.29 -0.82 4.80
N GLN A 16 11.88 -1.74 5.67
CA GLN A 16 10.65 -2.49 5.51
C GLN A 16 9.54 -1.48 5.78
N SER A 17 9.10 -0.82 4.70
CA SER A 17 7.89 0.01 4.73
C SER A 17 6.81 -0.86 5.35
N ALA A 18 6.38 -0.52 6.57
CA ALA A 18 5.31 -1.23 7.23
C ALA A 18 4.10 -1.21 6.29
N THR A 19 3.69 -2.38 5.80
CA THR A 19 2.47 -2.49 5.02
C THR A 19 1.30 -2.12 5.92
N PRO A 20 0.45 -1.15 5.53
CA PRO A 20 -0.66 -0.75 6.36
C PRO A 20 -1.65 -1.91 6.55
N ASN A 21 -2.27 -1.99 7.72
CA ASN A 21 -3.29 -3.01 7.98
C ASN A 21 -4.56 -2.62 7.23
N CYS A 22 -5.00 -3.48 6.32
CA CYS A 22 -6.16 -3.22 5.48
C CYS A 22 -7.28 -4.23 5.74
N VAL A 23 -8.52 -3.74 5.76
CA VAL A 23 -9.74 -4.53 5.87
C VAL A 23 -10.54 -4.38 4.58
N ALA A 24 -10.94 -5.51 3.98
CA ALA A 24 -11.79 -5.53 2.80
C ALA A 24 -13.23 -5.89 3.19
N LYS A 25 -14.19 -5.13 2.68
CA LYS A 25 -15.62 -5.45 2.69
C LYS A 25 -16.12 -5.59 1.26
N LYS A 26 -16.76 -6.71 0.97
CA LYS A 26 -17.40 -6.97 -0.31
C LYS A 26 -18.91 -6.86 -0.15
N SER A 27 -19.54 -6.08 -1.02
CA SER A 27 -20.99 -5.98 -1.15
C SER A 27 -21.36 -6.08 -2.63
N ASN A 28 -21.86 -7.25 -3.03
CA ASN A 28 -22.23 -7.55 -4.42
C ASN A 28 -21.09 -7.25 -5.41
N THR A 29 -21.25 -6.27 -6.30
CA THR A 29 -20.27 -5.82 -7.30
C THR A 29 -19.25 -4.81 -6.78
N VAL A 30 -19.43 -4.31 -5.55
CA VAL A 30 -18.59 -3.29 -4.93
C VAL A 30 -17.68 -3.91 -3.87
N VAL A 31 -16.39 -3.65 -3.96
CA VAL A 31 -15.37 -4.02 -2.96
C VAL A 31 -14.80 -2.73 -2.38
N ILE A 32 -14.83 -2.60 -1.05
CA ILE A 32 -14.27 -1.47 -0.33
C ILE A 32 -13.12 -1.99 0.52
N VAL A 33 -11.91 -1.49 0.29
CA VAL A 33 -10.72 -1.76 1.09
C VAL A 33 -10.39 -0.50 1.86
N GLN A 34 -10.24 -0.61 3.17
CA GLN A 34 -9.85 0.50 4.04
C GLN A 34 -8.61 0.10 4.81
N CYS A 35 -7.59 0.95 4.78
CA CYS A 35 -6.32 0.77 5.47
C CYS A 35 -6.19 1.75 6.65
N ASP A 36 -5.40 1.37 7.66
CA ASP A 36 -5.15 2.18 8.87
C ASP A 36 -4.37 3.49 8.60
N ASP A 37 -3.66 3.57 7.47
CA ASP A 37 -3.02 4.79 6.95
C ASP A 37 -4.03 5.83 6.43
N GLY A 38 -5.33 5.50 6.42
CA GLY A 38 -6.41 6.35 5.90
C GLY A 38 -6.65 6.22 4.40
N THR A 39 -5.99 5.26 3.73
CA THR A 39 -6.28 4.91 2.34
C THR A 39 -7.60 4.13 2.25
N VAL A 40 -8.47 4.53 1.32
CA VAL A 40 -9.71 3.82 0.99
C VAL A 40 -9.76 3.56 -0.51
N THR A 41 -9.93 2.29 -0.88
CA THR A 41 -10.10 1.86 -2.26
C THR A 41 -11.50 1.30 -2.45
N ILE A 42 -12.23 1.80 -3.43
CA ILE A 42 -13.58 1.34 -3.79
C ILE A 42 -13.51 0.82 -5.22
N THR A 43 -13.70 -0.47 -5.41
CA THR A 43 -13.77 -1.10 -6.73
C THR A 43 -15.21 -1.44 -7.02
N ASP A 44 -15.78 -0.87 -8.08
CA ASP A 44 -17.09 -1.24 -8.61
C ASP A 44 -16.91 -2.01 -9.92
N SER A 45 -17.06 -3.33 -9.83
CA SER A 45 -16.97 -4.23 -10.98
C SER A 45 -18.13 -4.08 -11.96
N SER A 46 -19.30 -3.55 -11.53
CA SER A 46 -20.43 -3.31 -12.43
C SER A 46 -20.17 -2.12 -13.36
N LYS A 47 -19.38 -1.15 -12.89
CA LYS A 47 -19.03 0.06 -13.64
C LYS A 47 -17.66 -0.02 -14.28
N GLY A 48 -16.90 -1.09 -14.02
CA GLY A 48 -15.50 -1.19 -14.42
C GLY A 48 -14.69 0.00 -13.89
N SER A 49 -14.84 0.34 -12.61
CA SER A 49 -14.13 1.50 -12.07
C SER A 49 -13.54 1.24 -10.69
N VAL A 50 -12.41 1.91 -10.41
CA VAL A 50 -11.70 1.90 -9.13
C VAL A 50 -11.55 3.34 -8.66
N ILE A 51 -11.92 3.61 -7.42
CA ILE A 51 -11.73 4.89 -6.76
C ILE A 51 -10.73 4.70 -5.63
N VAL A 52 -9.67 5.48 -5.61
CA VAL A 52 -8.66 5.47 -4.55
C VAL A 52 -8.64 6.84 -3.88
N CYS A 53 -9.02 6.87 -2.62
CA CYS A 53 -8.90 8.03 -1.76
C CYS A 53 -7.72 7.83 -0.81
N ARG A 54 -6.88 8.85 -0.66
CA ARG A 54 -5.78 8.86 0.30
C ARG A 54 -5.90 10.10 1.18
N LYS A 55 -5.40 10.02 2.40
CA LYS A 55 -5.34 11.17 3.29
C LYS A 55 -4.61 12.33 2.60
N GLU A 56 -5.17 13.54 2.71
CA GLU A 56 -4.60 14.79 2.16
C GLU A 56 -4.41 14.82 0.63
N LYS A 57 -4.99 13.85 -0.11
CA LYS A 57 -4.97 13.82 -1.57
C LYS A 57 -6.39 13.72 -2.12
N PRO A 58 -6.66 14.31 -3.30
CA PRO A 58 -7.94 14.12 -3.95
C PRO A 58 -8.14 12.64 -4.30
N CYS A 59 -9.39 12.18 -4.20
CA CYS A 59 -9.74 10.84 -4.65
C CYS A 59 -9.54 10.74 -6.16
N GLN A 60 -8.88 9.67 -6.60
CA GLN A 60 -8.67 9.39 -8.01
C GLN A 60 -9.60 8.27 -8.44
N ARG A 61 -10.31 8.49 -9.55
CA ARG A 61 -11.10 7.46 -10.22
C ARG A 61 -10.37 6.99 -11.46
N THR A 62 -10.34 5.68 -11.64
CA THR A 62 -9.76 4.99 -12.79
C THR A 62 -10.79 4.04 -13.35
N GLU A 63 -10.93 3.97 -14.67
CA GLU A 63 -11.76 2.97 -15.33
C GLU A 63 -10.89 1.77 -15.73
N LEU A 64 -11.44 0.56 -15.61
CA LEU A 64 -10.80 -0.73 -15.85
C LEU A 64 -11.10 -1.23 -17.26
#